data_AF-L5KT07-F1
#
_entry.id   AF-L5KT07-F1
#
_cell.length_a   1.000
_cell.length_b   1.000
_cell.length_c   1.000
_cell.angle_alpha   90.00
_cell.angle_beta   90.00
_cell.angle_gamma   90.00
#
_symmetry.space_group_name_H-M   'P 1'
#
loop_
_entity.id
_entity.type
_entity.pdbx_description
1 polymer ?
#
loop_
_entity_poly.entity_id
_entity_poly.type
_entity_poly.pdbx_seq_one_letter_code
_entity_poly.pdbx_strand_id
1 'polypeptide(L)'
;MHTACNPSTSFSRAKISEPWLALIERGSCPFTQKIKVAVEKGASGVIIYNFPGTGNQVFPMSHQAFEDVVVVMIGNLKGMEILHLIQKGVHVTAMIEVGRKHIIWMNHYFVSFLIITTATLVYFIFYHIRRLWVARIQSRRWQRLATDLKIAFSQLQLRVLKEGDEEVSPNGDSCVVCFELYKPNDTIRILTCKHFFHKSCIDPWILSHGTCPMCKCDVLKALGIQVDVENGTESLQVLMSNELPGMLSPTEGGTSNEPPPPRRSDKVTYMEEEEGHLTSQNDSQPNSVAEDVHSSP
;
A
#
# COMPACT_ATOMS: atom_id res chain seq x y z
N MET A 1 25.83 3.50 -55.89
CA MET A 1 24.64 3.08 -55.10
C MET A 1 24.92 3.42 -53.64
N HIS A 2 24.07 4.19 -52.97
CA HIS A 2 24.34 4.68 -51.59
C HIS A 2 23.84 3.74 -50.49
N THR A 3 23.03 2.73 -50.84
CA THR A 3 22.32 1.86 -49.89
C THR A 3 23.10 0.62 -49.44
N ALA A 4 24.27 0.32 -50.02
CA ALA A 4 25.12 -0.84 -49.71
C ALA A 4 24.42 -2.23 -49.69
N CYS A 5 23.28 -2.39 -50.38
CA CYS A 5 22.53 -3.64 -50.37
C CYS A 5 23.15 -4.75 -51.24
N ASN A 6 24.01 -4.41 -52.20
CA ASN A 6 24.71 -5.39 -53.03
C ASN A 6 26.05 -5.79 -52.37
N PRO A 7 26.36 -7.08 -52.14
CA PRO A 7 27.65 -7.53 -51.62
C PRO A 7 28.88 -7.07 -52.43
N SER A 8 28.72 -6.78 -53.73
CA SER A 8 29.79 -6.22 -54.56
C SER A 8 29.97 -4.70 -54.43
N THR A 9 29.24 -4.03 -53.53
CA THR A 9 29.40 -2.58 -53.30
C THR A 9 30.83 -2.25 -52.90
N SER A 10 31.46 -1.33 -53.64
CA SER A 10 32.76 -0.74 -53.33
C SER A 10 32.61 0.64 -52.69
N PHE A 11 33.59 1.02 -51.88
CA PHE A 11 33.69 2.34 -51.27
C PHE A 11 34.96 3.02 -51.78
N SER A 12 34.85 4.26 -52.25
CA SER A 12 36.03 5.07 -52.60
C SER A 12 36.67 5.62 -51.32
N ARG A 13 38.00 5.56 -51.24
CA ARG A 13 38.79 5.98 -50.06
C ARG A 13 39.97 6.83 -50.50
N ALA A 14 40.23 7.93 -49.81
CA ALA A 14 41.31 8.86 -50.15
C ALA A 14 42.70 8.28 -49.90
N LYS A 15 42.84 7.43 -48.88
CA LYS A 15 44.05 6.70 -48.51
C LYS A 15 43.64 5.29 -48.06
N ILE A 16 44.55 4.32 -48.24
CA ILE A 16 44.27 2.90 -47.95
C ILE A 16 44.62 2.53 -46.49
N SER A 17 45.53 3.27 -45.87
CA SER A 17 46.14 2.97 -44.56
C SER A 17 45.53 3.73 -43.37
N GLU A 18 44.51 4.56 -43.58
CA GLU A 18 43.87 5.34 -42.51
C GLU A 18 42.49 4.73 -42.14
N PRO A 19 42.10 4.75 -40.86
CA PRO A 19 40.78 4.29 -40.42
C PRO A 19 39.70 5.18 -41.03
N TRP A 20 38.57 4.58 -41.44
CA TRP A 20 37.52 5.27 -42.17
C TRP A 20 36.13 4.77 -41.76
N LEU A 21 35.14 5.67 -41.86
CA LEU A 21 33.74 5.39 -41.52
C LEU A 21 32.91 5.27 -42.80
N ALA A 22 32.11 4.21 -42.90
CA ALA A 22 31.23 4.01 -44.05
C ALA A 22 29.92 4.79 -43.89
N LEU A 23 29.68 5.79 -44.74
CA LEU A 23 28.39 6.51 -44.83
C LEU A 23 27.44 5.74 -45.76
N ILE A 24 26.29 5.31 -45.24
CA ILE A 24 25.34 4.44 -45.96
C ILE A 24 23.91 4.94 -45.80
N GLU A 25 23.13 4.89 -46.87
CA GLU A 25 21.70 5.19 -46.85
C GLU A 25 20.87 4.03 -46.29
N ARG A 26 19.88 4.34 -45.44
CA ARG A 26 19.00 3.35 -44.81
C ARG A 26 18.36 2.36 -45.79
N GLY A 27 17.88 2.78 -46.96
CA GLY A 27 17.45 1.89 -48.05
C GLY A 27 16.48 0.76 -47.66
N SER A 28 16.31 -0.24 -48.55
CA SER A 28 15.31 -1.32 -48.38
C SER A 28 15.84 -2.60 -47.72
N CYS A 29 17.16 -2.86 -47.74
CA CYS A 29 17.74 -4.06 -47.12
C CYS A 29 18.03 -3.88 -45.60
N PRO A 30 18.14 -4.98 -44.82
CA PRO A 30 18.39 -4.91 -43.38
C PRO A 30 19.70 -4.22 -42.98
N PHE A 31 19.74 -3.69 -41.75
CA PHE A 31 20.94 -3.06 -41.19
C PHE A 31 22.15 -4.00 -41.19
N THR A 32 21.98 -5.25 -40.71
CA THR A 32 23.02 -6.29 -40.68
C THR A 32 23.74 -6.47 -42.03
N GLN A 33 22.99 -6.47 -43.13
CA GLN A 33 23.55 -6.67 -44.47
C GLN A 33 24.47 -5.51 -44.88
N LYS A 34 24.07 -4.26 -44.59
CA LYS A 34 24.87 -3.06 -44.89
C LYS A 34 26.14 -2.99 -44.06
N ILE A 35 26.02 -3.29 -42.77
CA ILE A 35 27.13 -3.28 -41.83
C ILE A 35 28.14 -4.34 -42.26
N LYS A 36 27.69 -5.58 -42.55
CA LYS A 36 28.53 -6.64 -43.09
C LYS A 36 29.30 -6.19 -44.34
N VAL A 37 28.61 -5.59 -45.33
CA VAL A 37 29.26 -5.09 -46.56
C VAL A 37 30.29 -4.00 -46.29
N ALA A 38 30.10 -3.13 -45.28
CA ALA A 38 31.11 -2.14 -44.88
C ALA A 38 32.32 -2.77 -44.19
N VAL A 39 32.08 -3.69 -43.25
CA VAL A 39 33.11 -4.40 -42.47
C VAL A 39 33.96 -5.29 -43.36
N GLU A 40 33.36 -5.96 -44.35
CA GLU A 40 34.07 -6.73 -45.39
C GLU A 40 34.98 -5.87 -46.29
N LYS A 41 34.83 -4.54 -46.32
CA LYS A 41 35.78 -3.61 -46.96
C LYS A 41 36.71 -2.91 -45.97
N GLY A 42 36.71 -3.33 -44.71
CA GLY A 42 37.58 -2.82 -43.64
C GLY A 42 37.18 -1.45 -43.12
N ALA A 43 35.89 -1.15 -42.98
CA ALA A 43 35.42 0.07 -42.30
C ALA A 43 35.59 -0.04 -40.78
N SER A 44 36.11 1.01 -40.14
CA SER A 44 36.29 1.11 -38.68
C SER A 44 35.00 1.47 -37.92
N GLY A 45 33.92 1.73 -38.66
CA GLY A 45 32.61 2.11 -38.13
C GLY A 45 31.65 2.46 -39.26
N VAL A 46 30.36 2.51 -38.96
CA VAL A 46 29.29 2.69 -39.97
C VAL A 46 28.30 3.75 -39.53
N ILE A 47 28.10 4.77 -40.37
CA ILE A 47 27.12 5.82 -40.19
C ILE A 47 25.96 5.58 -41.17
N ILE A 48 24.82 5.14 -40.65
CA ILE A 48 23.62 4.91 -41.45
C ILE A 48 22.72 6.14 -41.37
N TYR A 49 22.48 6.83 -42.48
CA TYR A 49 21.55 7.97 -42.51
C TYR A 49 20.14 7.55 -42.93
N ASN A 50 19.15 8.15 -42.28
CA ASN A 50 17.74 7.78 -42.41
C ASN A 50 17.14 8.16 -43.79
N PHE A 51 15.93 7.69 -44.09
CA PHE A 51 15.26 7.87 -45.39
C PHE A 51 14.98 9.35 -45.75
N PRO A 52 14.95 9.71 -47.05
CA PRO A 52 14.42 11.00 -47.51
C PRO A 52 13.09 11.36 -46.84
N GLY A 53 12.93 12.63 -46.45
CA GLY A 53 11.73 13.13 -45.76
C GLY A 53 11.69 12.92 -44.24
N THR A 54 12.54 12.06 -43.66
CA THR A 54 12.56 11.84 -42.19
C THR A 54 13.20 12.98 -41.38
N GLY A 55 13.72 14.01 -42.04
CA GLY A 55 14.28 15.19 -41.37
C GLY A 55 15.49 14.84 -40.49
N ASN A 56 15.40 15.20 -39.21
CA ASN A 56 16.39 14.87 -38.18
C ASN A 56 16.04 13.61 -37.35
N GLN A 57 14.97 12.88 -37.69
CA GLN A 57 14.55 11.70 -36.93
C GLN A 57 15.57 10.56 -37.06
N VAL A 58 15.79 9.84 -35.95
CA VAL A 58 16.59 8.61 -35.88
C VAL A 58 15.78 7.53 -35.18
N PHE A 59 16.01 6.28 -35.56
CA PHE A 59 15.34 5.11 -35.00
C PHE A 59 16.38 4.15 -34.40
N PRO A 60 16.03 3.38 -33.35
CA PRO A 60 16.92 2.32 -32.87
C PRO A 60 17.14 1.30 -33.98
N MET A 61 18.39 0.88 -34.17
CA MET A 61 18.76 -0.17 -35.11
C MET A 61 18.82 -1.50 -34.36
N SER A 62 18.23 -2.55 -34.94
CA SER A 62 18.49 -3.93 -34.56
C SER A 62 19.34 -4.57 -35.66
N HIS A 63 20.47 -5.16 -35.27
CA HIS A 63 21.37 -5.88 -36.16
C HIS A 63 22.13 -6.95 -35.37
N GLN A 64 22.72 -7.91 -36.07
CA GLN A 64 23.68 -8.84 -35.47
C GLN A 64 24.90 -8.06 -34.94
N ALA A 65 25.49 -8.51 -33.84
CA ALA A 65 26.74 -7.93 -33.35
C ALA A 65 27.87 -8.11 -34.39
N PHE A 66 28.71 -7.08 -34.53
CA PHE A 66 29.97 -7.12 -35.26
C PHE A 66 31.05 -6.66 -34.27
N GLU A 67 32.12 -7.42 -34.15
CA GLU A 67 33.22 -7.11 -33.22
C GLU A 67 33.95 -5.84 -33.66
N ASP A 68 34.37 -5.02 -32.68
CA ASP A 68 35.16 -3.78 -32.83
C ASP A 68 34.64 -2.70 -33.81
N VAL A 69 33.38 -2.78 -34.26
CA VAL A 69 32.79 -1.85 -35.25
C VAL A 69 31.64 -1.04 -34.64
N VAL A 70 31.85 0.27 -34.48
CA VAL A 70 30.81 1.19 -33.97
C VAL A 70 29.81 1.54 -35.09
N VAL A 71 28.52 1.32 -34.83
CA VAL A 71 27.42 1.59 -35.78
C VAL A 71 26.46 2.62 -35.22
N VAL A 72 26.20 3.71 -35.94
CA VAL A 72 25.30 4.80 -35.51
C VAL A 72 24.31 5.21 -36.59
N MET A 73 23.10 5.62 -36.18
CA MET A 73 22.12 6.23 -37.08
C MET A 73 22.12 7.76 -36.95
N ILE A 74 22.08 8.47 -38.08
CA ILE A 74 21.86 9.92 -38.14
C ILE A 74 20.62 10.28 -38.95
N GLY A 75 20.08 11.47 -38.70
CA GLY A 75 18.95 12.02 -39.46
C GLY A 75 19.30 12.20 -40.95
N ASN A 76 18.29 12.08 -41.81
CA ASN A 76 18.45 12.20 -43.26
C ASN A 76 19.12 13.51 -43.69
N LEU A 77 18.71 14.64 -43.09
CA LEU A 77 19.27 15.96 -43.43
C LEU A 77 20.78 16.02 -43.22
N LYS A 78 21.27 15.54 -42.07
CA LYS A 78 22.71 15.50 -41.76
C LYS A 78 23.47 14.52 -42.66
N GLY A 79 22.86 13.38 -42.99
CA GLY A 79 23.44 12.42 -43.94
C GLY A 79 23.60 12.99 -45.34
N MET A 80 22.57 13.68 -45.85
CA MET A 80 22.60 14.33 -47.16
C MET A 80 23.58 15.50 -47.21
N GLU A 81 23.70 16.29 -46.14
CA GLU A 81 24.71 17.35 -46.00
C GLU A 81 26.14 16.78 -46.12
N ILE A 82 26.45 15.72 -45.35
CA ILE A 82 27.76 15.06 -45.39
C ILE A 82 28.02 14.43 -46.77
N LEU A 83 27.03 13.76 -47.36
CA LEU A 83 27.15 13.17 -48.69
C LEU A 83 27.43 14.23 -49.76
N HIS A 84 26.76 15.39 -49.70
CA HIS A 84 26.94 16.49 -50.64
C HIS A 84 28.34 17.11 -50.56
N LEU A 85 28.94 17.20 -49.36
CA LEU A 85 30.33 17.62 -49.17
C LEU A 85 31.31 16.60 -49.79
N ILE A 86 31.11 15.31 -49.53
CA ILE A 86 31.94 14.23 -50.10
C ILE A 86 31.84 14.21 -51.64
N GLN A 87 30.63 14.38 -52.20
CA GLN A 87 30.42 14.47 -53.66
C GLN A 87 31.11 15.70 -54.30
N LYS A 88 31.34 16.77 -53.54
CA LYS A 88 32.14 17.93 -53.96
C LYS A 88 33.65 17.75 -53.78
N GLY A 89 34.11 16.57 -53.37
CA GLY A 89 35.53 16.29 -53.10
C GLY A 89 36.05 16.83 -51.77
N VAL A 90 35.16 17.28 -50.87
CA VAL A 90 35.56 17.76 -49.53
C VAL A 90 35.79 16.56 -48.61
N HIS A 91 36.97 16.48 -48.01
CA HIS A 91 37.25 15.51 -46.96
C HIS A 91 36.46 15.84 -45.69
N VAL A 92 35.62 14.90 -45.24
CA VAL A 92 34.84 15.03 -44.00
C VAL A 92 35.36 14.03 -42.97
N THR A 93 35.81 14.54 -41.83
CA THR A 93 36.18 13.74 -40.66
C THR A 93 35.03 13.74 -39.66
N ALA A 94 34.76 12.60 -39.02
CA ALA A 94 33.76 12.47 -37.97
C ALA A 94 34.30 11.63 -36.81
N MET A 95 33.91 11.99 -35.58
CA MET A 95 34.16 11.23 -34.36
C MET A 95 32.82 10.74 -33.79
N ILE A 96 32.84 9.59 -33.12
CA ILE A 96 31.65 9.00 -32.50
C ILE A 96 31.94 8.81 -31.01
N GLU A 97 31.10 9.41 -30.16
CA GLU A 97 31.22 9.35 -28.70
C GLU A 97 29.94 8.76 -28.08
N VAL A 98 30.07 8.10 -26.92
CA VAL A 98 28.95 7.40 -26.26
C VAL A 98 28.09 8.38 -25.47
N GLY A 99 26.95 8.77 -26.03
CA GLY A 99 25.99 9.68 -25.40
C GLY A 99 25.23 9.05 -24.22
N ARG A 100 25.12 9.77 -23.09
CA ARG A 100 24.35 9.36 -21.90
C ARG A 100 22.83 9.46 -22.11
N LYS A 101 22.18 8.36 -22.48
CA LYS A 101 20.73 8.30 -22.77
C LYS A 101 19.93 7.47 -21.75
N HIS A 102 19.69 8.01 -20.54
CA HIS A 102 18.56 7.55 -19.69
C HIS A 102 18.21 8.46 -18.48
N ILE A 103 19.15 9.28 -18.01
CA ILE A 103 19.07 9.97 -16.70
C ILE A 103 17.84 10.92 -16.58
N ILE A 104 17.56 11.70 -17.63
CA ILE A 104 16.58 12.80 -17.58
C ILE A 104 15.15 12.30 -17.31
N TRP A 105 14.74 11.21 -17.96
CA TRP A 105 13.38 10.66 -17.79
C TRP A 105 13.20 10.02 -16.41
N MET A 106 14.17 9.19 -15.98
CA MET A 106 14.09 8.50 -14.69
C MET A 106 14.04 9.48 -13.50
N ASN A 107 14.78 10.59 -13.56
CA ASN A 107 14.72 11.63 -12.53
C ASN A 107 13.31 12.19 -12.32
N HIS A 108 12.53 12.43 -13.39
CA HIS A 108 11.20 13.04 -13.26
C HIS A 108 10.19 12.12 -12.57
N TYR A 109 10.20 10.82 -12.90
CA TYR A 109 9.36 9.82 -12.22
C TYR A 109 9.79 9.61 -10.76
N PHE A 110 11.10 9.56 -10.50
CA PHE A 110 11.64 9.41 -9.14
C PHE A 110 11.27 10.60 -8.22
N VAL A 111 11.44 11.83 -8.69
CA VAL A 111 11.04 13.04 -7.94
C VAL A 111 9.54 13.08 -7.67
N SER A 112 8.71 12.74 -8.68
CA SER A 112 7.25 12.66 -8.51
C SER A 112 6.85 11.62 -7.44
N PHE A 113 7.47 10.44 -7.46
CA PHE A 113 7.23 9.38 -6.47
C PHE A 113 7.60 9.81 -5.04
N LEU A 114 8.72 10.52 -4.85
CA LEU A 114 9.12 11.06 -3.55
C LEU A 114 8.14 12.12 -3.01
N ILE A 115 7.57 12.96 -3.88
CA ILE A 115 6.57 13.96 -3.48
C ILE A 115 5.26 13.29 -3.02
N ILE A 116 4.78 12.29 -3.75
CA ILE A 116 3.53 11.58 -3.43
C ILE A 116 3.67 10.75 -2.13
N THR A 117 4.79 10.05 -1.96
CA THR A 117 5.06 9.23 -0.75
C THR A 117 5.27 10.09 0.51
N THR A 118 5.93 11.24 0.41
CA THR A 118 6.07 12.16 1.56
C THR A 118 4.73 12.82 1.93
N ALA A 119 3.93 13.25 0.95
CA ALA A 119 2.62 13.86 1.20
C ALA A 119 1.65 12.89 1.89
N THR A 120 1.59 11.63 1.45
CA THR A 120 0.73 10.60 2.07
C THR A 120 1.18 10.26 3.49
N LEU A 121 2.49 10.13 3.74
CA LEU A 121 3.02 9.88 5.08
C LEU A 121 2.65 11.01 6.07
N VAL A 122 2.79 12.28 5.64
CA VAL A 122 2.41 13.45 6.45
C VAL A 122 0.90 13.45 6.76
N TYR A 123 0.05 13.10 5.78
CA TYR A 123 -1.39 12.98 5.98
C TYR A 123 -1.74 11.89 7.02
N PHE A 124 -1.13 10.70 6.93
CA PHE A 124 -1.33 9.63 7.92
C PHE A 124 -0.86 10.04 9.31
N ILE A 125 0.31 10.68 9.45
CA ILE A 125 0.81 11.18 10.74
C ILE A 125 -0.17 12.19 11.33
N PHE A 126 -0.65 13.17 10.55
CA PHE A 126 -1.65 14.14 11.01
C PHE A 126 -2.97 13.48 11.40
N TYR A 127 -3.46 12.51 10.62
CA TYR A 127 -4.67 11.74 10.93
C TYR A 127 -4.54 10.98 12.26
N HIS A 128 -3.41 10.28 12.49
CA HIS A 128 -3.15 9.57 13.73
C HIS A 128 -2.99 10.50 14.93
N ILE A 129 -2.30 11.64 14.77
CA ILE A 129 -2.20 12.68 15.81
C ILE A 129 -3.59 13.21 16.16
N ARG A 130 -4.42 13.57 15.16
CA ARG A 130 -5.79 14.06 15.36
C ARG A 130 -6.66 13.03 16.08
N ARG A 131 -6.61 11.76 15.66
CA ARG A 131 -7.35 10.64 16.29
C ARG A 131 -6.95 10.45 17.75
N LEU A 132 -5.64 10.42 18.03
CA LEU A 132 -5.12 10.32 19.39
C LEU A 132 -5.43 11.55 20.25
N TRP A 133 -5.49 12.75 19.65
CA TRP A 133 -5.84 13.99 20.35
C TRP A 133 -7.32 14.02 20.76
N VAL A 134 -8.23 13.65 19.85
CA VAL A 134 -9.67 13.51 20.15
C VAL A 134 -9.90 12.47 21.26
N ALA A 135 -9.34 11.26 21.14
CA ALA A 135 -9.45 10.23 22.16
C ALA A 135 -8.87 10.66 23.53
N ARG A 136 -7.79 11.45 23.54
CA ARG A 136 -7.21 12.03 24.78
C ARG A 136 -8.06 13.17 25.36
N ILE A 137 -8.83 13.91 24.56
CA ILE A 137 -9.80 14.90 25.06
C ILE A 137 -10.99 14.18 25.69
N GLN A 138 -11.52 13.17 25.02
CA GLN A 138 -12.67 12.39 25.47
C GLN A 138 -12.37 11.66 26.79
N SER A 139 -11.25 10.92 26.87
CA SER A 139 -10.83 10.27 28.13
C SER A 139 -10.57 11.27 29.27
N ARG A 140 -10.07 12.48 28.99
CA ARG A 140 -9.94 13.55 30.00
C ARG A 140 -11.28 14.12 30.47
N ARG A 141 -12.32 14.15 29.62
CA ARG A 141 -13.70 14.49 30.05
C ARG A 141 -14.27 13.40 30.95
N TRP A 142 -14.12 12.13 30.56
CA TRP A 142 -14.58 10.97 31.36
C TRP A 142 -13.92 10.89 32.74
N GLN A 143 -12.61 11.12 32.86
CA GLN A 143 -11.91 11.11 34.15
C GLN A 143 -12.37 12.24 35.10
N ARG A 144 -12.87 13.37 34.57
CA ARG A 144 -13.48 14.43 35.39
C ARG A 144 -14.84 14.00 35.89
N LEU A 145 -15.76 13.64 34.98
CA LEU A 145 -17.10 13.14 35.31
C LEU A 145 -17.04 12.01 36.35
N ALA A 146 -16.18 11.01 36.15
CA ALA A 146 -16.01 9.88 37.07
C ALA A 146 -15.40 10.27 38.44
N THR A 147 -14.74 11.43 38.54
CA THR A 147 -14.27 12.00 39.81
C THR A 147 -15.39 12.80 40.50
N ASP A 148 -16.07 13.66 39.75
CA ASP A 148 -17.17 14.50 40.23
C ASP A 148 -18.34 13.63 40.76
N LEU A 149 -18.67 12.54 40.05
CA LEU A 149 -19.62 11.51 40.49
C LEU A 149 -19.20 10.86 41.82
N LYS A 150 -17.93 10.46 41.98
CA LYS A 150 -17.44 9.86 43.24
C LYS A 150 -17.53 10.83 44.41
N ILE A 151 -17.25 12.12 44.19
CA ILE A 151 -17.36 13.16 45.21
C ILE A 151 -18.83 13.30 45.63
N ALA A 152 -19.77 13.42 44.70
CA ALA A 152 -21.19 13.50 45.00
C ALA A 152 -21.72 12.23 45.70
N PHE A 153 -21.32 11.04 45.26
CA PHE A 153 -21.70 9.78 45.92
C PHE A 153 -21.15 9.64 47.34
N SER A 154 -20.02 10.29 47.67
CA SER A 154 -19.51 10.32 49.05
C SER A 154 -20.39 11.11 50.03
N GLN A 155 -21.33 11.92 49.52
CA GLN A 155 -22.32 12.66 50.31
C GLN A 155 -23.58 11.83 50.64
N LEU A 156 -23.76 10.66 50.02
CA LEU A 156 -24.87 9.76 50.33
C LEU A 156 -24.69 9.11 51.71
N GLN A 157 -25.78 9.03 52.48
CA GLN A 157 -25.76 8.58 53.86
C GLN A 157 -25.22 7.14 53.98
N LEU A 158 -24.16 6.98 54.77
CA LEU A 158 -23.64 5.67 55.19
C LEU A 158 -24.17 5.31 56.58
N ARG A 159 -24.56 4.06 56.79
CA ARG A 159 -24.83 3.46 58.10
C ARG A 159 -23.97 2.20 58.24
N VAL A 160 -23.35 2.03 59.40
CA VAL A 160 -22.77 0.74 59.80
C VAL A 160 -23.84 0.03 60.63
N LEU A 161 -24.23 -1.16 60.22
CA LEU A 161 -25.25 -1.94 60.92
C LEU A 161 -24.71 -2.51 62.23
N LYS A 162 -25.57 -2.57 63.24
CA LYS A 162 -25.25 -3.09 64.57
C LYS A 162 -26.00 -4.39 64.84
N GLU A 163 -25.45 -5.19 65.73
CA GLU A 163 -26.12 -6.36 66.27
C GLU A 163 -27.37 -5.90 67.05
N GLY A 164 -28.55 -6.30 66.57
CA GLY A 164 -29.86 -5.81 67.05
C GLY A 164 -30.54 -4.75 66.16
N ASP A 165 -29.95 -4.30 65.05
CA ASP A 165 -30.69 -3.59 64.00
C ASP A 165 -31.68 -4.56 63.31
N GLU A 166 -32.89 -4.10 62.97
CA GLU A 166 -33.95 -4.93 62.34
C GLU A 166 -33.46 -5.59 61.04
N GLU A 167 -32.63 -4.88 60.27
CA GLU A 167 -32.00 -5.33 59.01
C GLU A 167 -31.11 -6.58 59.18
N VAL A 168 -30.61 -6.83 60.40
CA VAL A 168 -29.61 -7.88 60.72
C VAL A 168 -30.30 -9.15 61.26
N SER A 169 -31.64 -9.16 61.31
CA SER A 169 -32.45 -10.33 61.64
C SER A 169 -32.27 -11.46 60.62
N PRO A 170 -32.33 -12.76 61.00
CA PRO A 170 -32.42 -13.87 60.05
C PRO A 170 -33.71 -13.85 59.19
N ASN A 171 -34.66 -12.96 59.52
CA ASN A 171 -35.86 -12.66 58.74
C ASN A 171 -35.83 -11.25 58.11
N GLY A 172 -34.68 -10.56 58.13
CA GLY A 172 -34.50 -9.22 57.58
C GLY A 172 -34.32 -9.19 56.06
N ASP A 173 -34.25 -7.97 55.51
CA ASP A 173 -34.03 -7.75 54.08
C ASP A 173 -32.63 -8.20 53.61
N SER A 174 -32.50 -8.42 52.30
CA SER A 174 -31.22 -8.77 51.66
C SER A 174 -30.81 -7.73 50.61
N CYS A 175 -29.50 -7.60 50.40
CA CYS A 175 -28.96 -6.68 49.41
C CYS A 175 -29.19 -7.24 48.00
N VAL A 176 -30.19 -6.72 47.28
CA VAL A 176 -30.65 -7.23 45.96
C VAL A 176 -29.59 -7.21 44.83
N VAL A 177 -28.37 -6.71 45.10
CA VAL A 177 -27.26 -6.65 44.14
C VAL A 177 -26.30 -7.84 44.31
N CYS A 178 -26.14 -8.38 45.52
CA CYS A 178 -25.35 -9.59 45.80
C CYS A 178 -26.18 -10.78 46.33
N PHE A 179 -27.45 -10.54 46.67
CA PHE A 179 -28.40 -11.48 47.28
C PHE A 179 -27.99 -12.00 48.67
N GLU A 180 -27.06 -11.33 49.36
CA GLU A 180 -26.69 -11.64 50.74
C GLU A 180 -27.58 -10.90 51.76
N LEU A 181 -27.90 -11.60 52.86
CA LEU A 181 -28.44 -11.00 54.08
C LEU A 181 -27.40 -10.07 54.75
N TYR A 182 -27.88 -9.00 55.38
CA TYR A 182 -27.03 -8.08 56.11
C TYR A 182 -26.50 -8.65 57.42
N LYS A 183 -25.28 -8.26 57.78
CA LYS A 183 -24.50 -8.75 58.94
C LYS A 183 -24.12 -7.59 59.87
N PRO A 184 -23.87 -7.85 61.16
CA PRO A 184 -23.36 -6.80 62.04
C PRO A 184 -21.99 -6.30 61.56
N ASN A 185 -21.80 -4.99 61.60
CA ASN A 185 -20.69 -4.22 61.01
C ASN A 185 -20.71 -4.05 59.48
N ASP A 186 -21.74 -4.53 58.75
CA ASP A 186 -21.89 -4.20 57.34
C ASP A 186 -22.04 -2.69 57.14
N THR A 187 -21.31 -2.13 56.17
CA THR A 187 -21.43 -0.73 55.77
C THR A 187 -22.43 -0.62 54.61
N ILE A 188 -23.65 -0.19 54.91
CA ILE A 188 -24.68 0.09 53.92
C ILE A 188 -24.68 1.57 53.51
N ARG A 189 -25.09 1.84 52.28
CA ARG A 189 -25.39 3.19 51.77
C ARG A 189 -26.88 3.30 51.51
N ILE A 190 -27.47 4.38 52.03
CA ILE A 190 -28.87 4.76 51.83
C ILE A 190 -28.92 5.79 50.70
N LEU A 191 -29.80 5.56 49.71
CA LEU A 191 -29.96 6.44 48.56
C LEU A 191 -30.97 7.57 48.83
N THR A 192 -31.01 8.57 47.95
CA THR A 192 -32.02 9.65 47.98
C THR A 192 -33.46 9.14 47.92
N CYS A 193 -33.68 7.97 47.29
CA CYS A 193 -34.95 7.24 47.27
C CYS A 193 -35.17 6.30 48.49
N LYS A 194 -34.38 6.44 49.56
CA LYS A 194 -34.41 5.68 50.83
C LYS A 194 -34.07 4.18 50.79
N HIS A 195 -34.05 3.54 49.61
CA HIS A 195 -33.49 2.18 49.48
C HIS A 195 -32.01 2.12 49.90
N PHE A 196 -31.59 0.98 50.44
CA PHE A 196 -30.26 0.78 50.99
C PHE A 196 -29.65 -0.56 50.54
N PHE A 197 -28.32 -0.58 50.46
CA PHE A 197 -27.52 -1.65 49.86
C PHE A 197 -26.12 -1.65 50.49
N HIS A 198 -25.38 -2.75 50.43
CA HIS A 198 -23.94 -2.74 50.76
C HIS A 198 -23.20 -1.71 49.91
N LYS A 199 -22.36 -0.87 50.53
CA LYS A 199 -21.54 0.15 49.86
C LYS A 199 -20.70 -0.45 48.72
N SER A 200 -20.09 -1.60 48.94
CA SER A 200 -19.30 -2.34 47.93
C SER A 200 -20.09 -2.72 46.68
N CYS A 201 -21.39 -3.00 46.82
CA CYS A 201 -22.25 -3.46 45.72
C CYS A 201 -22.91 -2.29 44.97
N ILE A 202 -23.30 -1.23 45.68
CA ILE A 202 -24.05 -0.11 45.08
C ILE A 202 -23.15 0.98 44.49
N ASP A 203 -21.95 1.22 45.04
CA ASP A 203 -21.03 2.23 44.52
C ASP A 203 -20.66 1.99 43.03
N PRO A 204 -20.34 0.75 42.58
CA PRO A 204 -20.16 0.46 41.15
C PRO A 204 -21.44 0.61 40.32
N TRP A 205 -22.59 0.20 40.87
CA TRP A 205 -23.87 0.22 40.16
C TRP A 205 -24.33 1.65 39.82
N ILE A 206 -24.24 2.61 40.75
CA ILE A 206 -24.64 3.99 40.45
C ILE A 206 -23.60 4.64 39.49
N LEU A 207 -22.33 4.25 39.57
CA LEU A 207 -21.31 4.68 38.60
C LEU A 207 -21.60 4.23 37.15
N SER A 208 -22.22 3.06 36.93
CA SER A 208 -22.57 2.57 35.58
C SER A 208 -24.01 2.85 35.14
N HIS A 209 -24.97 2.96 36.06
CA HIS A 209 -26.40 3.07 35.74
C HIS A 209 -27.08 4.36 36.21
N GLY A 210 -26.45 5.15 37.09
CA GLY A 210 -27.01 6.38 37.65
C GLY A 210 -28.29 6.22 38.49
N THR A 211 -28.81 4.99 38.64
CA THR A 211 -30.19 4.72 39.07
C THR A 211 -30.25 3.66 40.16
N CYS A 212 -31.26 3.75 41.04
CA CYS A 212 -31.50 2.77 42.10
C CYS A 212 -31.93 1.39 41.52
N PRO A 213 -31.32 0.26 41.93
CA PRO A 213 -31.72 -1.09 41.49
C PRO A 213 -33.21 -1.41 41.68
N MET A 214 -33.79 -1.01 42.83
CA MET A 214 -35.16 -1.37 43.22
C MET A 214 -36.24 -0.53 42.51
N CYS A 215 -36.14 0.79 42.53
CA CYS A 215 -37.19 1.69 42.02
C CYS A 215 -36.83 2.47 40.74
N LYS A 216 -35.62 2.29 40.19
CA LYS A 216 -35.10 3.01 39.00
C LYS A 216 -35.06 4.54 39.12
N CYS A 217 -35.24 5.10 40.32
CA CYS A 217 -35.06 6.53 40.56
C CYS A 217 -33.64 6.97 40.18
N ASP A 218 -33.54 8.08 39.46
CA ASP A 218 -32.28 8.71 39.06
C ASP A 218 -31.60 9.37 40.28
N VAL A 219 -30.47 8.79 40.68
CA VAL A 219 -29.68 9.24 41.83
C VAL A 219 -28.79 10.42 41.44
N LEU A 220 -28.37 10.53 40.18
CA LEU A 220 -27.53 11.63 39.67
C LEU A 220 -28.32 12.94 39.72
N LYS A 221 -29.53 12.92 39.15
CA LYS A 221 -30.44 14.06 39.13
C LYS A 221 -30.90 14.45 40.53
N ALA A 222 -31.11 13.48 41.43
CA ALA A 222 -31.41 13.74 42.83
C ALA A 222 -30.24 14.36 43.62
N LEU A 223 -29.00 14.20 43.15
CA LEU A 223 -27.79 14.87 43.66
C LEU A 223 -27.46 16.17 42.89
N GLY A 224 -28.33 16.63 41.99
CA GLY A 224 -28.12 17.85 41.19
C GLY A 224 -27.14 17.71 40.03
N ILE A 225 -26.70 16.50 39.70
CA ILE A 225 -25.73 16.23 38.64
C ILE A 225 -26.47 16.10 37.30
N GLN A 226 -26.48 17.18 36.52
CA GLN A 226 -26.97 17.17 35.15
C GLN A 226 -25.87 16.62 34.22
N VAL A 227 -26.09 15.45 33.63
CA VAL A 227 -25.24 14.89 32.57
C VAL A 227 -25.90 15.19 31.23
N ASP A 228 -25.34 16.10 30.44
CA ASP A 228 -25.81 16.37 29.08
C ASP A 228 -25.49 15.18 28.16
N VAL A 229 -26.45 14.26 28.04
CA VAL A 229 -26.48 13.19 27.04
C VAL A 229 -27.33 13.66 25.88
N GLU A 230 -26.71 14.25 24.84
CA GLU A 230 -27.40 14.52 23.59
C GLU A 230 -27.89 13.21 22.96
N ASN A 231 -29.20 13.14 22.69
CA ASN A 231 -29.91 12.03 22.04
C ASN A 231 -29.88 10.66 22.75
N GLY A 232 -30.77 10.50 23.72
CA GLY A 232 -31.69 9.36 23.71
C GLY A 232 -31.19 8.03 24.29
N THR A 233 -31.34 7.88 25.60
CA THR A 233 -31.39 6.58 26.31
C THR A 233 -30.14 5.67 26.25
N GLU A 234 -28.98 6.16 25.81
CA GLU A 234 -27.72 5.53 26.17
C GLU A 234 -27.49 5.67 27.69
N SER A 235 -27.44 4.55 28.40
CA SER A 235 -27.04 4.52 29.80
C SER A 235 -25.55 4.86 29.93
N LEU A 236 -25.13 5.33 31.11
CA LEU A 236 -23.71 5.65 31.39
C LEU A 236 -22.79 4.46 31.04
N GLN A 237 -23.29 3.23 31.23
CA GLN A 237 -22.66 1.98 30.81
C GLN A 237 -22.35 1.89 29.30
N VAL A 238 -23.23 2.32 28.39
CA VAL A 238 -22.95 2.30 26.93
C VAL A 238 -21.81 3.25 26.59
N LEU A 239 -21.84 4.45 27.17
CA LEU A 239 -20.80 5.47 27.05
C LEU A 239 -19.46 5.01 27.68
N MET A 240 -19.49 4.11 28.67
CA MET A 240 -18.31 3.45 29.24
C MET A 240 -17.81 2.25 28.40
N SER A 241 -18.69 1.55 27.68
CA SER A 241 -18.36 0.33 26.93
C SER A 241 -17.80 0.60 25.52
N ASN A 242 -18.23 1.67 24.85
CA ASN A 242 -17.86 1.93 23.45
C ASN A 242 -16.42 2.47 23.25
N GLU A 243 -15.69 2.79 24.32
CA GLU A 243 -14.45 3.58 24.28
C GLU A 243 -13.24 2.94 25.00
N LEU A 244 -13.24 1.61 25.21
CA LEU A 244 -12.09 0.89 25.78
C LEU A 244 -11.46 -0.08 24.76
N PRO A 245 -10.27 0.24 24.21
CA PRO A 245 -9.48 -0.72 23.44
C PRO A 245 -9.07 -1.88 24.33
N GLY A 246 -9.50 -3.10 24.00
CA GLY A 246 -9.30 -4.28 24.84
C GLY A 246 -7.83 -4.64 25.06
N MET A 247 -7.32 -4.37 26.26
CA MET A 247 -6.12 -5.02 26.79
C MET A 247 -6.57 -6.25 27.57
N LEU A 248 -6.22 -7.43 27.07
CA LEU A 248 -6.53 -8.71 27.71
C LEU A 248 -5.70 -8.89 28.99
N SER A 249 -6.34 -9.38 30.05
CA SER A 249 -5.69 -9.85 31.27
C SER A 249 -4.84 -11.10 31.00
N PRO A 250 -3.78 -11.36 31.79
CA PRO A 250 -2.94 -12.55 31.62
C PRO A 250 -3.62 -13.82 32.13
N THR A 251 -3.25 -14.97 31.54
CA THR A 251 -3.65 -16.30 32.00
C THR A 251 -2.43 -17.19 32.22
N GLU A 252 -2.06 -17.39 33.47
CA GLU A 252 -1.27 -18.56 33.91
C GLU A 252 -2.25 -19.73 34.14
N GLY A 253 -1.91 -21.01 33.98
CA GLY A 253 -0.69 -21.63 33.47
C GLY A 253 -0.86 -23.16 33.52
N GLY A 254 0.01 -23.94 32.86
CA GLY A 254 -0.07 -25.41 32.94
C GLY A 254 0.77 -26.16 31.89
N THR A 255 1.87 -26.76 32.31
CA THR A 255 2.81 -27.51 31.45
C THR A 255 2.70 -29.02 31.65
N SER A 256 2.65 -29.78 30.55
CA SER A 256 3.13 -31.16 30.47
C SER A 256 3.57 -31.48 29.02
N ASN A 257 4.48 -32.45 28.86
CA ASN A 257 5.18 -32.71 27.58
C ASN A 257 4.63 -33.98 26.89
N GLU A 258 4.69 -34.01 25.54
CA GLU A 258 5.42 -35.00 24.71
C GLU A 258 4.82 -35.08 23.27
N PRO A 259 5.61 -35.17 22.17
CA PRO A 259 5.09 -35.05 20.79
C PRO A 259 5.05 -36.36 19.96
N PRO A 260 4.02 -36.57 19.10
CA PRO A 260 3.96 -37.65 18.11
C PRO A 260 4.65 -37.31 16.75
N PRO A 261 4.92 -38.31 15.87
CA PRO A 261 5.97 -38.24 14.84
C PRO A 261 5.59 -37.58 13.48
N PRO A 262 6.58 -37.21 12.65
CA PRO A 262 6.37 -36.38 11.45
C PRO A 262 5.78 -37.13 10.24
N ARG A 263 4.96 -36.45 9.44
CA ARG A 263 4.48 -36.95 8.14
C ARG A 263 5.29 -36.36 6.99
N ARG A 264 5.97 -37.27 6.28
CA ARG A 264 6.83 -37.10 5.10
C ARG A 264 6.23 -36.18 4.01
N SER A 265 7.06 -35.27 3.51
CA SER A 265 6.84 -34.55 2.24
C SER A 265 8.12 -34.68 1.40
N ASP A 266 8.11 -35.56 0.41
CA ASP A 266 9.26 -35.78 -0.46
C ASP A 266 9.38 -34.62 -1.47
N LYS A 267 10.54 -33.95 -1.49
CA LYS A 267 10.90 -32.96 -2.50
C LYS A 267 12.19 -33.40 -3.19
N VAL A 268 12.14 -33.58 -4.50
CA VAL A 268 13.29 -33.87 -5.35
C VAL A 268 13.52 -32.69 -6.31
N THR A 269 14.76 -32.51 -6.73
CA THR A 269 15.26 -31.32 -7.43
C THR A 269 15.29 -31.49 -8.95
N TYR A 270 15.32 -30.38 -9.69
CA TYR A 270 15.62 -30.28 -11.13
C TYR A 270 16.95 -30.97 -11.51
N MET A 271 17.09 -31.39 -12.78
CA MET A 271 17.86 -30.69 -13.85
C MET A 271 17.78 -31.47 -15.19
N GLU A 272 17.66 -30.74 -16.32
CA GLU A 272 18.03 -31.05 -17.73
C GLU A 272 17.63 -32.43 -18.38
N GLU A 273 17.62 -32.67 -19.70
CA GLU A 273 18.19 -31.97 -20.88
C GLU A 273 17.39 -32.25 -22.20
N GLU A 274 17.61 -31.40 -23.23
CA GLU A 274 17.40 -31.47 -24.71
C GLU A 274 16.26 -32.19 -25.52
N GLU A 275 15.88 -31.49 -26.61
CA GLU A 275 15.46 -31.88 -27.99
C GLU A 275 14.35 -32.93 -28.31
N GLY A 276 13.49 -32.63 -29.30
CA GLY A 276 12.50 -33.57 -29.88
C GLY A 276 11.47 -32.94 -30.87
N HIS A 277 11.64 -33.15 -32.18
CA HIS A 277 10.99 -32.42 -33.28
C HIS A 277 9.67 -33.05 -33.84
N LEU A 278 8.87 -32.25 -34.59
CA LEU A 278 7.83 -32.58 -35.61
C LEU A 278 6.33 -32.87 -35.27
N THR A 279 5.44 -32.12 -35.97
CA THR A 279 4.09 -32.48 -36.53
C THR A 279 2.92 -32.89 -35.61
N SER A 280 1.64 -32.75 -35.97
CA SER A 280 0.87 -31.87 -36.91
C SER A 280 -0.64 -31.98 -36.56
N GLN A 281 -1.50 -31.13 -37.16
CA GLN A 281 -2.96 -31.27 -37.48
C GLN A 281 -3.74 -32.49 -36.92
N ASN A 282 -5.00 -32.42 -36.48
CA ASN A 282 -6.06 -31.40 -36.51
C ASN A 282 -7.10 -31.75 -35.39
N ASP A 283 -8.23 -31.08 -35.14
CA ASP A 283 -8.98 -30.03 -35.86
C ASP A 283 -9.38 -28.90 -34.85
N SER A 284 -10.55 -28.26 -34.71
CA SER A 284 -11.90 -28.35 -35.33
C SER A 284 -12.68 -27.01 -35.30
N GLN A 285 -13.84 -27.00 -35.95
CA GLN A 285 -14.92 -25.99 -35.91
C GLN A 285 -16.24 -26.80 -35.67
N PRO A 286 -17.40 -26.26 -35.16
CA PRO A 286 -17.86 -24.89 -35.41
C PRO A 286 -18.69 -24.17 -34.31
N ASN A 287 -19.02 -22.90 -34.58
CA ASN A 287 -20.42 -22.49 -34.76
C ASN A 287 -20.54 -21.14 -35.49
N SER A 288 -21.68 -20.90 -36.12
CA SER A 288 -22.12 -19.65 -36.76
C SER A 288 -23.28 -19.03 -35.98
N VAL A 289 -23.64 -17.78 -36.28
CA VAL A 289 -25.04 -17.27 -36.44
C VAL A 289 -25.06 -15.76 -36.68
N ALA A 290 -25.94 -15.33 -37.58
CA ALA A 290 -26.49 -13.97 -37.81
C ALA A 290 -25.53 -12.76 -37.90
N GLU A 291 -25.41 -12.22 -39.13
CA GLU A 291 -25.46 -10.77 -39.34
C GLU A 291 -26.94 -10.36 -39.53
N ASP A 292 -27.32 -9.18 -39.03
CA ASP A 292 -28.64 -8.59 -39.29
C ASP A 292 -28.44 -7.16 -39.80
N VAL A 293 -29.03 -6.83 -40.96
CA VAL A 293 -28.83 -5.55 -41.63
C VAL A 293 -30.17 -4.95 -42.02
N HIS A 294 -30.49 -3.78 -41.45
CA HIS A 294 -31.42 -2.85 -42.08
C HIS A 294 -31.04 -1.39 -41.82
N SER A 295 -31.04 -0.61 -42.91
CA SER A 295 -30.87 0.84 -42.89
C SER A 295 -32.22 1.53 -42.92
N SER A 296 -32.28 2.76 -42.40
CA SER A 296 -33.47 3.62 -42.47
C SER A 296 -33.80 4.07 -43.91
N PRO A 297 -35.07 4.41 -44.20
CA PRO A 297 -35.44 5.24 -45.35
C PRO A 297 -34.99 6.70 -45.18
#